data_AF-A0A1L7GPH8-F1
#
_entry.id   AF-A0A1L7GPH8-F1
#
_cell.length_a   1.000
_cell.length_b   1.000
_cell.length_c   1.000
_cell.angle_alpha   90.00
_cell.angle_beta   90.00
_cell.angle_gamma   90.00
#
_symmetry.space_group_name_H-M   'P 1'
#
loop_
_entity.id
_entity.type
_entity.pdbx_description
1 polymer ?
#
loop_
_entity_poly.entity_id
_entity_poly.type
_entity_poly.pdbx_seq_one_letter_code
_entity_poly.pdbx_strand_id
1 'polypeptide(L)'
;MSSTTFDAEWAGLKEGTAAATQMRLASAAPDGGSGGSGGGGGGGEDLKSDQGVWNKASNDVGQLVSGIKKAQVEFEAGQKGAAVAGVDSAAAQKELYQSWKTYLDGLVGKCTALQGPMVQAGKGQVANDEALRADFARMNGQYKDTPATGGNTRNP
;
A
#
# COMPACT_ATOMS: atom_id res chain seq x y z
N MET A 1 19.30 20.77 -29.05
CA MET A 1 18.15 19.89 -28.74
C MET A 1 18.73 18.63 -28.14
N SER A 2 18.76 18.52 -26.81
CA SER A 2 19.34 17.36 -26.14
C SER A 2 18.39 16.17 -26.31
N SER A 3 18.79 15.16 -27.07
CA SER A 3 18.09 13.87 -27.09
C SER A 3 18.35 13.18 -25.76
N THR A 4 17.37 13.20 -24.86
CA THR A 4 17.34 12.28 -23.72
C THR A 4 17.24 10.86 -24.28
N THR A 5 18.16 10.00 -23.88
CA THR A 5 18.12 8.59 -24.29
C THR A 5 16.92 7.91 -23.60
N PHE A 6 16.39 6.86 -24.22
CA PHE A 6 15.30 6.08 -23.64
C PHE A 6 15.57 5.66 -22.19
N ASP A 7 16.81 5.27 -21.88
CA ASP A 7 17.20 4.91 -20.50
C ASP A 7 17.09 6.06 -19.51
N ALA A 8 17.40 7.30 -19.93
CA ALA A 8 17.27 8.48 -19.09
C ALA A 8 15.79 8.82 -18.84
N GLU A 9 14.94 8.70 -19.86
CA GLU A 9 13.49 8.92 -19.70
C GLU A 9 12.84 7.83 -18.85
N TRP A 10 13.26 6.58 -19.05
CA TRP A 10 12.78 5.44 -18.28
C TRP A 10 13.20 5.49 -16.80
N ALA A 11 14.42 5.99 -16.53
CA ALA A 11 14.88 6.23 -15.16
C ALA A 11 14.05 7.34 -14.48
N GLY A 12 13.81 8.46 -15.17
CA GLY A 12 13.01 9.56 -14.65
C GLY A 12 11.56 9.16 -14.34
N LEU A 13 10.95 8.34 -15.18
CA LEU A 13 9.61 7.78 -14.94
C LEU A 13 9.55 6.90 -13.69
N LYS A 14 10.58 6.07 -13.44
CA LYS A 14 10.66 5.22 -12.24
C LYS A 14 10.86 6.05 -10.98
N GLU A 15 11.75 7.04 -11.01
CA GLU A 15 11.98 7.93 -9.87
C GLU A 15 10.75 8.78 -9.55
N GLY A 16 10.07 9.33 -10.55
CA GLY A 16 8.83 10.07 -10.36
C GLY A 16 7.73 9.21 -9.73
N THR A 17 7.63 7.94 -10.14
CA THR A 17 6.66 7.00 -9.57
C THR A 17 7.03 6.59 -8.14
N ALA A 18 8.32 6.38 -7.86
CA ALA A 18 8.81 6.06 -6.51
C ALA A 18 8.60 7.23 -5.54
N ALA A 19 8.85 8.46 -5.99
CA ALA A 19 8.60 9.67 -5.20
C ALA A 19 7.09 9.89 -4.94
N ALA A 20 6.23 9.56 -5.91
CA ALA A 20 4.77 9.61 -5.72
C ALA A 20 4.23 8.51 -4.79
N THR A 21 4.94 7.40 -4.64
CA THR A 21 4.53 6.21 -3.85
C THR A 21 5.22 6.17 -2.47
N GLN A 22 5.58 7.31 -1.90
CA GLN A 22 6.15 7.36 -0.57
C GLN A 22 5.04 7.14 0.48
N MET A 23 4.77 5.87 0.82
CA MET A 23 3.87 5.50 1.91
C MET A 23 4.42 6.01 3.24
N ARG A 24 3.81 7.05 3.81
CA ARG A 24 4.03 7.43 5.21
C ARG A 24 3.38 6.39 6.11
N LEU A 25 4.19 5.59 6.78
CA LEU A 25 3.75 4.79 7.92
C LEU A 25 3.35 5.75 9.05
N ALA A 26 2.10 5.67 9.52
CA ALA A 26 1.52 6.61 10.49
C ALA A 26 2.23 6.64 11.87
N SER A 27 3.19 5.76 12.12
CA SER A 27 3.86 5.59 13.42
C SER A 27 5.33 6.02 13.46
N ALA A 28 5.92 6.46 12.35
CA ALA A 28 7.31 6.95 12.36
C ALA A 28 7.33 8.49 12.37
N ALA A 29 7.23 9.09 13.56
CA ALA A 29 7.77 10.44 13.73
C ALA A 29 9.30 10.33 13.54
N PRO A 30 9.95 11.23 12.79
CA PRO A 30 11.41 11.24 12.72
C PRO A 30 11.96 11.60 14.09
N ASP A 31 12.73 10.67 14.64
CA ASP A 31 13.47 10.81 15.89
C ASP A 31 14.31 12.10 15.84
N GLY A 32 13.91 13.11 16.61
CA GLY A 32 14.61 14.40 16.70
C GLY A 32 14.13 15.17 17.90
N GLY A 33 14.68 14.83 19.08
CA GLY A 33 14.22 15.34 20.36
C GLY A 33 14.46 16.83 20.61
N SER A 34 13.63 17.42 21.47
CA SER A 34 14.03 18.24 22.64
C SER A 34 12.81 18.97 23.21
N GLY A 35 12.64 18.90 24.54
CA GLY A 35 11.98 19.96 25.31
C GLY A 35 10.47 19.82 25.48
N GLY A 36 10.01 19.86 26.73
CA GLY A 36 8.63 19.58 27.11
C GLY A 36 7.59 20.57 26.59
N SER A 37 6.41 20.05 26.29
CA SER A 37 5.11 20.63 26.65
C SER A 37 4.07 19.54 26.57
N GLY A 38 3.25 19.44 27.62
CA GLY A 38 2.12 18.54 27.65
C GLY A 38 1.01 19.01 26.70
N GLY A 39 0.18 18.04 26.31
CA GLY A 39 -1.15 18.29 25.77
C GLY A 39 -1.23 18.27 24.24
N GLY A 40 -1.74 17.16 23.71
CA GLY A 40 -2.15 17.03 22.31
C GLY A 40 -1.00 16.60 21.41
N GLY A 41 -0.69 15.30 21.44
CA GLY A 41 0.08 14.70 20.36
C GLY A 41 -0.66 14.96 19.05
N GLY A 42 -0.14 15.89 18.25
CA GLY A 42 -0.53 16.08 16.86
C GLY A 42 -0.02 14.91 16.04
N GLY A 43 -0.50 13.71 16.35
CA GLY A 43 -0.58 12.64 15.37
C GLY A 43 -1.73 13.00 14.43
N GLY A 44 -1.58 12.72 13.13
CA GLY A 44 -2.75 12.66 12.27
C GLY A 44 -3.81 11.75 12.87
N GLU A 45 -5.06 11.86 12.41
CA GLU A 45 -6.15 11.00 12.88
C GLU A 45 -5.65 9.55 13.02
N ASP A 46 -5.78 8.99 14.23
CA ASP A 46 -5.42 7.60 14.47
C ASP A 46 -6.07 6.74 13.39
N LEU A 47 -5.33 5.75 12.87
CA LEU A 47 -5.86 4.79 11.91
C LEU A 47 -7.03 4.05 12.55
N LYS A 48 -8.25 4.56 12.33
CA LYS A 48 -9.47 3.87 12.73
C LYS A 48 -9.45 2.47 12.10
N SER A 49 -9.73 1.45 12.91
CA SER A 49 -10.07 0.14 12.36
C SER A 49 -11.24 0.29 11.39
N ASP A 50 -10.95 0.07 10.12
CA ASP A 50 -11.96 0.05 9.07
C ASP A 50 -11.72 -1.19 8.20
N GLN A 51 -12.44 -2.26 8.55
CA GLN A 51 -12.41 -3.50 7.77
C GLN A 51 -12.85 -3.25 6.31
N GLY A 52 -13.73 -2.27 6.09
CA GLY A 52 -14.20 -1.88 4.77
C GLY A 52 -13.08 -1.34 3.89
N VAL A 53 -12.20 -0.49 4.44
CA VAL A 53 -11.01 0.03 3.73
C VAL A 53 -10.07 -1.10 3.32
N TRP A 54 -9.77 -2.03 4.24
CA TRP A 54 -8.92 -3.19 3.94
C TRP A 54 -9.54 -4.15 2.92
N ASN A 55 -10.84 -4.40 3.03
CA ASN A 55 -11.57 -5.22 2.06
C ASN A 55 -11.62 -4.55 0.68
N LYS A 56 -11.83 -3.23 0.62
CA LYS A 56 -11.82 -2.47 -0.62
C LYS A 56 -10.44 -2.53 -1.28
N ALA A 57 -9.37 -2.30 -0.54
CA ALA A 57 -8.01 -2.42 -1.05
C ALA A 57 -7.72 -3.83 -1.61
N SER A 58 -8.12 -4.88 -0.90
CA SER A 58 -8.02 -6.26 -1.38
C SER A 58 -8.81 -6.49 -2.68
N ASN A 59 -10.03 -5.94 -2.78
CA ASN A 59 -10.84 -6.02 -3.99
C ASN A 59 -10.19 -5.29 -5.17
N ASP A 60 -9.69 -4.08 -4.96
CA ASP A 60 -9.03 -3.27 -5.99
C ASP A 60 -7.78 -3.99 -6.53
N VAL A 61 -6.99 -4.61 -5.65
CA VAL A 61 -5.85 -5.48 -6.06
C VAL A 61 -6.34 -6.69 -6.88
N GLY A 62 -7.50 -7.26 -6.56
CA GLY A 62 -8.10 -8.35 -7.33
C GLY A 62 -8.56 -7.94 -8.73
N GLN A 63 -9.10 -6.73 -8.84
CA GLN A 63 -9.45 -6.12 -10.13
C GLN A 63 -8.20 -5.88 -10.98
N LEU A 64 -7.10 -5.41 -10.36
CA LEU A 64 -5.81 -5.27 -11.04
C LEU A 64 -5.30 -6.62 -11.57
N VAL A 65 -5.31 -7.67 -10.76
CA VAL A 65 -4.95 -9.03 -11.19
C VAL A 65 -5.79 -9.48 -12.39
N SER A 66 -7.10 -9.22 -12.35
CA SER A 66 -8.01 -9.57 -13.43
C SER A 66 -7.72 -8.80 -14.72
N GLY A 67 -7.39 -7.51 -14.60
CA GLY A 67 -6.97 -6.66 -15.71
C GLY A 67 -5.67 -7.15 -16.35
N ILE A 68 -4.66 -7.49 -15.53
CA ILE A 68 -3.38 -8.03 -16.01
C ILE A 68 -3.60 -9.34 -16.78
N LYS A 69 -4.42 -10.26 -16.25
CA LYS A 69 -4.72 -11.53 -16.94
C LYS A 69 -5.38 -11.31 -18.31
N LYS A 70 -6.29 -10.33 -18.42
CA LYS A 70 -6.89 -9.96 -19.72
C LYS A 70 -5.82 -9.43 -20.68
N ALA A 71 -4.97 -8.51 -20.22
CA ALA A 71 -3.88 -7.96 -21.03
C ALA A 71 -2.90 -9.05 -21.49
N GLN A 72 -2.61 -10.06 -20.66
CA GLN A 72 -1.78 -11.20 -21.06
C GLN A 72 -2.42 -12.02 -22.19
N VAL A 73 -3.73 -12.26 -22.15
CA VAL A 73 -4.46 -12.95 -23.22
C VAL A 73 -4.40 -12.15 -24.52
N GLU A 74 -4.58 -10.83 -24.44
CA GLU A 74 -4.48 -9.93 -25.60
C GLU A 74 -3.06 -9.90 -26.17
N PHE A 75 -2.03 -9.85 -25.32
CA PHE A 75 -0.62 -9.95 -25.73
C PHE A 75 -0.34 -11.28 -26.44
N GLU A 76 -0.82 -12.39 -25.91
CA GLU A 76 -0.66 -13.71 -26.53
C GLU A 76 -1.38 -13.80 -27.88
N ALA A 77 -2.58 -13.22 -27.98
CA ALA A 77 -3.29 -13.13 -29.25
C ALA A 77 -2.55 -12.28 -30.27
N GLY A 78 -2.01 -11.12 -29.87
CA GLY A 78 -1.24 -10.22 -30.73
C GLY A 78 0.11 -10.79 -31.18
N GLN A 79 0.68 -11.74 -30.43
CA GLN A 79 1.92 -12.42 -30.82
C GLN A 79 1.70 -13.48 -31.91
N LYS A 80 0.47 -13.92 -32.15
CA LYS A 80 0.15 -14.90 -33.20
C LYS A 80 0.47 -14.31 -34.57
N GLY A 81 1.30 -15.00 -35.34
CA GLY A 81 1.70 -14.57 -36.69
C GLY A 81 2.89 -13.61 -36.73
N ALA A 82 3.41 -13.16 -35.58
CA ALA A 82 4.59 -12.29 -35.52
C ALA A 82 5.92 -13.02 -35.79
N ALA A 83 5.94 -14.36 -35.82
CA ALA A 83 7.14 -15.15 -36.02
C ALA A 83 7.48 -15.32 -37.52
N VAL A 84 8.02 -14.26 -38.12
CA VAL A 84 8.61 -14.33 -39.47
C VAL A 84 10.11 -14.62 -39.33
N ALA A 85 10.57 -15.75 -39.88
CA ALA A 85 11.98 -16.14 -39.83
C ALA A 85 12.85 -15.18 -40.67
N GLY A 86 14.06 -14.87 -40.19
CA GLY A 86 15.01 -14.03 -40.91
C GLY A 86 14.76 -12.52 -40.83
N VAL A 87 13.84 -12.08 -39.96
CA VAL A 87 13.54 -10.66 -39.72
C VAL A 87 13.92 -10.30 -38.28
N ASP A 88 14.91 -9.43 -38.11
CA ASP A 88 15.44 -9.05 -36.78
C ASP A 88 14.36 -8.43 -35.87
N SER A 89 13.43 -7.66 -36.44
CA SER A 89 12.32 -7.09 -35.66
C SER A 89 11.37 -8.15 -35.10
N ALA A 90 11.19 -9.28 -35.79
CA ALA A 90 10.37 -10.39 -35.30
C ALA A 90 11.06 -11.10 -34.11
N ALA A 91 12.40 -11.23 -34.13
CA ALA A 91 13.17 -11.75 -33.01
C ALA A 91 13.08 -10.81 -31.79
N ALA A 92 13.31 -9.52 -32.00
CA ALA A 92 13.20 -8.50 -30.95
C ALA A 92 11.79 -8.45 -30.33
N GLN A 93 10.74 -8.53 -31.15
CA GLN A 93 9.36 -8.59 -30.67
C GLN A 93 9.11 -9.83 -29.79
N LYS A 94 9.64 -10.99 -30.17
CA LYS A 94 9.51 -12.23 -29.40
C LYS A 94 10.19 -12.11 -28.03
N GLU A 95 11.39 -11.55 -27.97
CA GLU A 95 12.10 -11.32 -26.70
C GLU A 95 11.34 -10.34 -25.81
N LEU A 96 10.85 -9.24 -26.39
CA LEU A 96 10.01 -8.27 -25.68
C LEU A 96 8.76 -8.94 -25.09
N TYR A 97 8.05 -9.73 -25.89
CA TYR A 97 6.88 -10.49 -25.44
C TYR A 97 7.20 -11.39 -24.23
N GLN A 98 8.29 -12.15 -24.28
CA GLN A 98 8.68 -13.05 -23.18
C GLN A 98 9.04 -12.28 -21.89
N SER A 99 9.75 -11.15 -22.03
CA SER A 99 10.09 -10.27 -20.91
C SER A 99 8.82 -9.73 -20.23
N TRP A 100 7.89 -9.18 -21.02
CA TRP A 100 6.62 -8.67 -20.50
C TRP A 100 5.75 -9.76 -19.88
N LYS A 101 5.65 -10.93 -20.51
CA LYS A 101 4.92 -12.07 -19.96
C LYS A 101 5.44 -12.44 -18.57
N THR A 102 6.76 -12.60 -18.45
CA THR A 102 7.43 -12.94 -17.18
C THR A 102 7.19 -11.89 -16.12
N TYR A 103 7.30 -10.61 -16.47
CA TYR A 103 7.05 -9.51 -15.54
C TYR A 103 5.60 -9.49 -15.04
N LEU A 104 4.63 -9.62 -15.94
CA LEU A 104 3.21 -9.61 -15.61
C LEU A 104 2.81 -10.82 -14.76
N ASP A 105 3.37 -12.00 -15.03
CA ASP A 105 3.17 -13.21 -14.20
C ASP A 105 3.69 -12.98 -12.77
N GLY A 106 4.86 -12.38 -12.63
CA GLY A 106 5.42 -12.00 -11.34
C GLY A 106 4.56 -10.98 -10.60
N LEU A 107 4.01 -9.98 -11.31
CA LEU A 107 3.14 -8.98 -10.74
C LEU A 107 1.81 -9.58 -10.25
N VAL A 108 1.20 -10.47 -11.04
CA VAL A 108 0.01 -11.22 -10.62
C VAL A 108 0.29 -12.01 -9.35
N GLY A 109 1.41 -12.73 -9.29
CA GLY A 109 1.80 -13.49 -8.09
C GLY A 109 1.91 -12.62 -6.85
N LYS A 110 2.57 -11.46 -6.95
CA LYS A 110 2.71 -10.49 -5.85
C LYS A 110 1.36 -9.92 -5.40
N CYS A 111 0.53 -9.49 -6.34
CA CYS A 111 -0.79 -8.93 -6.04
C CYS A 111 -1.70 -9.97 -5.38
N THR A 112 -1.75 -11.21 -5.89
CA THR A 112 -2.53 -12.29 -5.28
C THR A 112 -2.02 -12.64 -3.88
N ALA A 113 -0.71 -12.63 -3.67
CA ALA A 113 -0.13 -12.85 -2.35
C ALA A 113 -0.48 -11.76 -1.33
N LEU A 114 -0.79 -10.53 -1.78
CA LEU A 114 -1.17 -9.40 -0.91
C LEU A 114 -2.66 -9.36 -0.54
N GLN A 115 -3.56 -9.89 -1.39
CA GLN A 115 -5.01 -9.81 -1.14
C GLN A 115 -5.43 -10.49 0.18
N GLY A 116 -4.98 -11.73 0.40
CA GLY A 116 -5.30 -12.48 1.61
C GLY A 116 -4.85 -11.77 2.89
N PRO A 117 -3.56 -11.39 2.99
CA PRO A 117 -3.03 -10.61 4.11
C PRO A 117 -3.79 -9.31 4.38
N MET A 118 -4.22 -8.56 3.35
CA MET A 118 -5.01 -7.33 3.55
C MET A 118 -6.34 -7.60 4.26
N VAL A 119 -7.07 -8.66 3.86
CA VAL A 119 -8.32 -9.04 4.53
C VAL A 119 -8.07 -9.45 5.99
N GLN A 120 -6.98 -10.16 6.26
CA GLN A 120 -6.64 -10.57 7.64
C GLN A 120 -6.20 -9.38 8.50
N ALA A 121 -5.44 -8.44 7.94
CA ALA A 121 -5.05 -7.21 8.63
C ALA A 121 -6.29 -6.41 9.08
N GLY A 122 -7.28 -6.25 8.19
CA GLY A 122 -8.54 -5.58 8.54
C GLY A 122 -9.29 -6.27 9.68
N LYS A 123 -9.40 -7.60 9.64
CA LYS A 123 -10.04 -8.37 10.73
C LYS A 123 -9.29 -8.23 12.05
N GLY A 124 -7.96 -8.34 12.01
CA GLY A 124 -7.11 -8.24 13.20
C GLY A 124 -7.15 -6.86 13.84
N GLN A 125 -7.17 -5.79 13.03
CA GLN A 125 -7.25 -4.42 13.53
C GLN A 125 -8.59 -4.15 14.22
N VAL A 126 -9.72 -4.55 13.61
CA VAL A 126 -11.05 -4.42 14.24
C VAL A 126 -11.11 -5.17 15.57
N ALA A 127 -10.66 -6.43 15.60
CA ALA A 127 -10.71 -7.24 16.82
C ALA A 127 -9.87 -6.64 17.96
N ASN A 128 -8.68 -6.10 17.65
CA ASN A 128 -7.85 -5.43 18.65
C ASN A 128 -8.50 -4.15 19.19
N ASP A 129 -9.04 -3.31 18.31
CA ASP A 129 -9.69 -2.06 18.71
C ASP A 129 -10.94 -2.31 19.58
N GLU A 130 -11.73 -3.34 19.24
CA GLU A 130 -12.88 -3.76 20.04
C GLU A 130 -12.46 -4.27 21.42
N ALA A 131 -11.42 -5.10 21.50
CA ALA A 131 -10.88 -5.59 22.77
C ALA A 131 -10.38 -4.43 23.64
N LEU A 132 -9.63 -3.50 23.07
CA LEU A 132 -9.11 -2.34 23.78
C LEU A 132 -10.25 -1.45 24.30
N ARG A 133 -11.29 -1.21 23.48
CA ARG A 133 -12.49 -0.45 23.88
C ARG A 133 -13.22 -1.14 25.05
N ALA A 134 -13.34 -2.46 25.02
CA ALA A 134 -13.97 -3.23 26.10
C ALA A 134 -13.16 -3.16 27.40
N ASP A 135 -11.83 -3.22 27.33
CA ASP A 135 -10.94 -3.10 28.48
C ASP A 135 -11.03 -1.71 29.13
N PHE A 136 -11.01 -0.63 28.34
CA PHE A 136 -11.21 0.72 28.86
C PHE A 136 -12.61 0.93 29.44
N ALA A 137 -13.65 0.38 28.81
CA ALA A 137 -15.01 0.43 29.35
C ALA A 137 -15.11 -0.28 30.71
N ARG A 138 -14.43 -1.43 30.86
CA ARG A 138 -14.35 -2.17 32.13
C ARG A 138 -13.61 -1.37 33.20
N MET A 139 -12.44 -0.81 32.88
CA MET A 139 -11.67 0.04 33.81
C MET A 139 -12.48 1.25 34.26
N ASN A 140 -13.13 1.95 33.33
CA ASN A 140 -13.98 3.09 33.64
C ASN A 140 -15.17 2.68 34.54
N GLY A 141 -15.69 1.46 34.38
CA GLY A 141 -16.71 0.90 35.26
C GLY A 141 -16.20 0.59 36.68
N GLN A 142 -14.96 0.10 36.80
CA GLN A 142 -14.33 -0.29 38.07
C GLN A 142 -13.91 0.91 38.92
N TYR A 143 -13.51 2.02 38.29
CA TYR A 143 -12.94 3.19 38.98
C TYR A 143 -13.87 4.43 38.92
N LYS A 144 -15.20 4.24 38.88
CA LYS A 144 -16.17 5.35 38.83
C LYS A 144 -16.10 6.29 40.03
N ASP A 145 -15.65 5.77 41.15
CA ASP A 145 -15.51 6.44 42.45
C ASP A 145 -14.15 7.13 42.62
N THR A 146 -13.22 6.94 41.68
CA THR A 146 -11.90 7.56 41.71
C THR A 146 -11.99 8.95 41.05
N PRO A 147 -11.85 10.05 41.80
CA PRO A 147 -11.85 11.39 41.21
C PRO A 147 -10.69 11.53 40.23
N ALA A 148 -10.88 12.22 39.11
CA ALA A 148 -9.77 12.54 38.21
C ALA A 148 -8.77 13.47 38.95
N THR A 149 -7.61 12.96 39.33
CA THR A 149 -6.60 13.69 40.12
C THR A 149 -5.59 14.48 39.28
N GLY A 150 -5.71 14.47 37.95
CA GLY A 150 -4.83 15.20 37.03
C GLY A 150 -5.53 16.37 36.34
N GLY A 151 -4.92 17.57 36.38
CA GLY A 151 -5.44 18.77 35.70
C GLY A 151 -5.85 19.92 36.63
N ASN A 152 -5.20 20.10 37.78
CA ASN A 152 -5.46 21.28 38.61
C ASN A 152 -4.92 22.53 37.89
N THR A 153 -5.83 23.30 37.29
CA THR A 153 -5.62 24.67 36.83
C THR A 153 -5.26 25.55 38.01
N ARG A 154 -3.98 25.59 38.36
CA ARG A 154 -3.44 26.64 39.22
C ARG A 154 -3.05 27.81 38.34
N ASN A 155 -4.04 28.64 37.99
CA ASN A 155 -3.79 29.94 37.39
C ASN A 155 -3.35 30.90 38.52
N PRO A 156 -2.22 31.63 38.41
CA PRO A 156 -2.03 32.85 39.17
C PRO A 156 -2.96 33.97 38.67
#